data_AF-A0A970SBC5-F1
#
_entry.id   AF-A0A970SBC5-F1
#
_cell.length_a   1.000
_cell.length_b   1.000
_cell.length_c   1.000
_cell.angle_alpha   90.00
_cell.angle_beta   90.00
_cell.angle_gamma   90.00
#
_symmetry.space_group_name_H-M   'P 1'
#
loop_
_entity.id
_entity.type
_entity.pdbx_description
1 polymer ?
#
loop_
_entity_poly.entity_id
_entity_poly.type
_entity_poly.pdbx_seq_one_letter_code
_entity_poly.pdbx_strand_id
1 'polypeptide(L)'
;MDHREAMELFSAYQDGDVTAEERASLEAHLAQCAACAQEWQRFREMVSSLSGLLPITPPVDTVVQVKQKIRRRSAGRFFNTDNSLSTRFGVVSFTLILAFMLGYLLLQAVSEISVFEASAPLDIPPVRDSATDIDVDTDSGRLVDTGRHHTDTEGDAAQRQVK
;
A
#
# COMPACT_ATOMS: atom_id res chain seq x y z
N MET A 1 -11.05 -34.88 -1.73
CA MET A 1 -12.40 -34.87 -2.31
C MET A 1 -12.99 -36.25 -2.21
N ASP A 2 -14.27 -36.37 -1.86
CA ASP A 2 -14.98 -37.64 -1.92
C ASP A 2 -15.74 -37.81 -3.27
N HIS A 3 -16.25 -39.01 -3.56
CA HIS A 3 -16.96 -39.26 -4.83
C HIS A 3 -18.25 -38.46 -4.97
N ARG A 4 -18.97 -38.21 -3.86
CA ARG A 4 -20.27 -37.52 -3.88
C ARG A 4 -20.06 -36.03 -4.14
N GLU A 5 -19.12 -35.43 -3.44
CA GLU A 5 -18.65 -34.06 -3.61
C GLU A 5 -18.17 -33.84 -5.06
N ALA A 6 -17.43 -34.80 -5.63
CA ALA A 6 -17.02 -34.73 -7.03
C ALA A 6 -18.21 -34.66 -8.00
N MET A 7 -19.23 -35.48 -7.77
CA MET A 7 -20.46 -35.49 -8.59
C MET A 7 -21.29 -34.20 -8.41
N GLU A 8 -21.36 -33.66 -7.20
CA GLU A 8 -22.03 -32.38 -6.93
C GLU A 8 -21.39 -31.22 -7.68
N LEU A 9 -20.05 -31.25 -7.86
CA LEU A 9 -19.33 -30.22 -8.61
C LEU A 9 -19.43 -30.36 -10.14
N PHE A 10 -19.95 -31.45 -10.71
CA PHE A 10 -19.98 -31.63 -12.17
C PHE A 10 -20.73 -30.51 -12.91
N SER A 11 -21.90 -30.10 -12.41
CA SER A 11 -22.67 -29.02 -13.05
C SER A 11 -21.91 -27.70 -12.96
N ALA A 12 -21.49 -27.31 -11.75
CA ALA A 12 -20.74 -26.07 -11.53
C ALA A 12 -19.44 -26.05 -12.36
N TYR A 13 -18.74 -27.18 -12.45
CA TYR A 13 -17.53 -27.31 -13.24
C TYR A 13 -17.79 -27.18 -14.75
N GLN A 14 -18.90 -27.72 -15.26
CA GLN A 14 -19.32 -27.59 -16.66
C GLN A 14 -19.69 -26.14 -17.01
N ASP A 15 -20.27 -25.41 -16.06
CA ASP A 15 -20.67 -24.01 -16.22
C ASP A 15 -19.51 -23.03 -15.97
N GLY A 16 -18.41 -23.49 -15.37
CA GLY A 16 -17.25 -22.67 -15.00
C GLY A 16 -17.42 -21.94 -13.66
N ASP A 17 -18.45 -22.30 -12.89
CA ASP A 17 -18.84 -21.72 -11.60
C ASP A 17 -18.18 -22.46 -10.41
N VAL A 18 -16.90 -22.81 -10.55
CA VAL A 18 -16.09 -23.40 -9.47
C VAL A 18 -14.87 -22.53 -9.18
N THR A 19 -14.42 -22.54 -7.93
CA THR A 19 -13.16 -21.91 -7.55
C THR A 19 -11.95 -22.66 -8.14
N ALA A 20 -10.78 -22.02 -8.14
CA ALA A 20 -9.56 -22.63 -8.68
C ALA A 20 -9.13 -23.85 -7.85
N GLU A 21 -9.33 -23.79 -6.53
CA GLU A 21 -9.03 -24.86 -5.59
C GLU A 21 -9.94 -26.08 -5.81
N GLU A 22 -11.26 -25.85 -5.94
CA GLU A 22 -12.25 -26.89 -6.23
C GLU A 22 -11.97 -27.56 -7.58
N ARG A 23 -11.64 -26.75 -8.59
CA ARG A 23 -11.26 -27.25 -9.91
C ARG A 23 -10.04 -28.17 -9.85
N ALA A 24 -8.97 -27.74 -9.19
CA ALA A 24 -7.75 -28.55 -9.07
C ALA A 24 -8.01 -29.85 -8.29
N SER A 25 -8.80 -29.78 -7.21
CA SER A 25 -9.22 -30.94 -6.43
C SER A 25 -10.03 -31.94 -7.26
N LEU A 26 -11.00 -31.45 -8.05
CA LEU A 26 -11.83 -32.29 -8.92
C LEU A 26 -11.01 -32.92 -10.04
N GLU A 27 -10.16 -32.16 -10.72
CA GLU A 27 -9.28 -32.66 -11.79
C GLU A 27 -8.32 -33.74 -11.25
N ALA A 28 -7.76 -33.54 -10.05
CA ALA A 28 -6.92 -34.54 -9.40
C ALA A 28 -7.70 -35.83 -9.07
N HIS A 29 -8.96 -35.71 -8.62
CA HIS A 29 -9.82 -36.86 -8.34
C HIS A 29 -10.22 -37.62 -9.61
N LEU A 30 -10.59 -36.92 -10.68
CA LEU A 30 -10.91 -37.52 -11.98
C LEU A 30 -9.72 -38.26 -12.59
N ALA A 31 -8.49 -37.78 -12.35
CA ALA A 31 -7.27 -38.47 -12.79
C ALA A 31 -7.00 -39.77 -12.01
N GLN A 32 -7.47 -39.87 -10.76
CA GLN A 32 -7.22 -41.02 -9.88
C GLN A 32 -8.39 -42.02 -9.84
N CYS A 33 -9.61 -41.57 -10.14
CA CYS A 33 -10.82 -42.39 -10.08
C CYS A 33 -11.47 -42.54 -11.46
N ALA A 34 -11.28 -43.72 -12.07
CA ALA A 34 -11.88 -44.07 -13.35
C ALA A 34 -13.42 -44.07 -13.34
N ALA A 35 -14.05 -44.42 -12.22
CA ALA A 35 -15.51 -44.40 -12.09
C ALA A 35 -16.07 -42.98 -12.19
N CYS A 36 -15.49 -42.03 -11.46
CA CYS A 36 -15.88 -40.62 -11.55
C CYS A 36 -15.58 -40.02 -12.92
N ALA A 37 -14.47 -40.41 -13.56
CA ALA A 37 -14.17 -39.97 -14.93
C ALA A 37 -15.20 -40.46 -15.95
N GLN A 38 -15.68 -41.71 -15.82
CA GLN A 38 -16.72 -42.24 -16.69
C GLN A 38 -18.05 -41.54 -16.47
N GLU A 39 -18.45 -41.30 -15.22
CA GLU A 39 -19.68 -40.55 -14.90
C GLU A 39 -19.63 -39.11 -15.41
N TRP A 40 -18.47 -38.44 -15.30
CA TRP A 40 -18.25 -37.11 -15.88
C TRP A 40 -18.45 -37.11 -17.39
N GLN A 41 -17.91 -38.11 -18.09
CA GLN A 41 -18.08 -38.22 -19.54
C GLN A 41 -19.55 -38.44 -19.94
N ARG A 42 -20.28 -39.30 -19.21
CA ARG A 42 -21.73 -39.51 -19.41
C ARG A 42 -22.54 -38.23 -19.20
N PHE A 43 -22.21 -37.48 -18.14
CA PHE A 43 -22.82 -36.19 -17.86
C PHE A 43 -22.62 -35.21 -19.03
N ARG A 44 -21.38 -35.08 -19.53
CA ARG A 44 -21.07 -34.22 -20.69
C ARG A 44 -21.82 -34.62 -21.96
N GLU A 45 -21.94 -35.92 -22.22
CA GLU A 45 -22.69 -36.45 -23.36
C GLU A 45 -24.18 -36.15 -23.28
N MET A 46 -24.76 -36.23 -22.06
CA MET A 46 -26.15 -35.85 -21.83
C MET A 46 -26.36 -34.35 -22.08
N VAL A 47 -25.49 -33.49 -21.55
CA VAL A 47 -25.57 -32.03 -21.73
C VAL A 47 -25.37 -31.63 -23.20
N SER A 48 -24.43 -32.26 -23.91
CA SER A 48 -24.19 -31.98 -25.32
C SER A 48 -25.34 -32.44 -26.22
N SER A 49 -25.99 -33.54 -25.87
CA SER A 49 -27.19 -34.01 -26.59
C SER A 49 -28.35 -33.02 -26.44
N LEU A 50 -28.47 -32.37 -25.29
CA LEU A 50 -29.49 -31.33 -25.04
C LEU A 50 -29.18 -30.02 -25.75
N SER A 51 -27.90 -29.61 -25.82
CA SER A 51 -27.52 -28.34 -26.47
C SER A 51 -27.74 -28.34 -28.00
N GLY A 52 -27.79 -29.51 -28.62
CA GLY A 52 -28.06 -29.67 -30.05
C GLY A 52 -29.55 -29.58 -30.45
N LEU A 53 -30.49 -29.60 -29.50
CA LEU A 53 -31.92 -29.75 -29.82
C LEU A 53 -32.56 -28.50 -30.41
N LEU A 54 -32.06 -27.31 -30.10
CA LEU A 54 -32.55 -26.05 -30.67
C LEU A 54 -31.36 -25.19 -31.10
N PRO A 55 -30.85 -25.35 -32.33
CA PRO A 55 -29.98 -24.36 -32.93
C PRO A 55 -30.81 -23.10 -33.19
N ILE A 56 -30.99 -22.29 -32.16
CA ILE A 56 -31.53 -20.93 -32.29
C ILE A 56 -30.47 -20.16 -33.04
N THR A 57 -30.63 -20.04 -34.36
CA THR A 57 -29.73 -19.23 -35.17
C THR A 57 -29.92 -17.80 -34.70
N PRO A 58 -28.91 -17.20 -34.05
CA PRO A 58 -29.07 -15.85 -33.55
C PRO A 58 -29.17 -14.91 -34.76
N PRO A 59 -30.05 -13.89 -34.73
CA PRO A 59 -30.16 -12.94 -35.84
C PRO A 59 -28.78 -12.36 -36.18
N VAL A 60 -28.53 -12.09 -37.46
CA VAL A 60 -27.23 -11.65 -38.00
C VAL A 60 -26.61 -10.45 -37.24
N ASP A 61 -27.47 -9.62 -36.64
CA ASP A 61 -27.05 -8.43 -35.89
C ASP A 61 -26.79 -8.67 -34.40
N THR A 62 -27.08 -9.85 -33.85
CA THR A 62 -26.89 -10.14 -32.41
C THR A 62 -25.46 -9.95 -31.96
N VAL A 63 -24.49 -10.44 -32.71
CA VAL A 63 -23.06 -10.31 -32.39
C VAL A 63 -22.66 -8.84 -32.42
N VAL A 64 -23.17 -8.07 -33.38
CA VAL A 64 -22.89 -6.63 -33.51
C VAL A 64 -23.50 -5.87 -32.33
N GLN A 65 -24.77 -6.12 -32.01
CA GLN A 65 -25.47 -5.50 -30.90
C GLN A 65 -24.86 -5.84 -29.55
N VAL A 66 -24.44 -7.09 -29.33
CA VAL A 66 -23.75 -7.53 -28.11
C VAL A 66 -22.38 -6.84 -28.00
N LYS A 67 -21.57 -6.83 -29.07
CA LYS A 67 -20.29 -6.12 -29.09
C LYS A 67 -20.47 -4.63 -28.79
N GLN A 68 -21.48 -3.99 -29.38
CA GLN A 68 -21.77 -2.57 -29.13
C GLN A 68 -22.23 -2.32 -27.69
N LYS A 69 -23.06 -3.20 -27.12
CA LYS A 69 -23.56 -3.08 -25.74
C LYS A 69 -22.45 -3.34 -24.71
N ILE A 70 -21.56 -4.30 -24.98
CA ILE A 70 -20.35 -4.54 -24.18
C ILE A 70 -19.46 -3.31 -24.24
N ARG A 71 -19.08 -2.85 -25.45
CA ARG A 71 -18.25 -1.65 -25.62
C ARG A 71 -18.84 -0.43 -24.92
N ARG A 72 -20.15 -0.23 -24.96
CA ARG A 72 -20.81 0.89 -24.29
C ARG A 72 -20.76 0.81 -22.76
N ARG A 73 -20.79 -0.39 -22.16
CA ARG A 73 -20.64 -0.60 -20.71
C ARG A 73 -19.18 -0.65 -20.26
N SER A 74 -18.30 -1.25 -21.06
CA SER A 74 -16.89 -1.45 -20.76
C SER A 74 -16.01 -0.26 -21.16
N ALA A 75 -16.51 0.69 -21.96
CA ALA A 75 -15.93 2.01 -22.15
C ALA A 75 -16.10 2.84 -20.87
N GLY A 76 -15.58 2.31 -19.78
CA GLY A 76 -15.84 2.77 -18.44
C GLY A 76 -15.37 4.20 -18.18
N ARG A 77 -15.97 4.75 -17.13
CA ARG A 77 -15.49 5.87 -16.30
C ARG A 77 -14.00 5.75 -15.89
N PHE A 78 -13.39 4.56 -16.05
CA PHE A 78 -11.97 4.29 -15.78
C PHE A 78 -11.02 4.62 -16.95
N PHE A 79 -11.48 4.56 -18.21
CA PHE A 79 -10.65 4.88 -19.38
C PHE A 79 -11.02 6.21 -20.05
N ASN A 80 -12.15 6.82 -19.66
CA ASN A 80 -12.43 8.19 -20.03
C ASN A 80 -11.63 9.11 -19.10
N THR A 81 -10.33 9.20 -19.35
CA THR A 81 -9.44 10.22 -18.82
C THR A 81 -9.90 11.58 -19.34
N ASP A 82 -10.93 12.12 -18.70
CA ASP A 82 -11.12 13.56 -18.67
C ASP A 82 -9.89 14.11 -17.95
N ASN A 83 -8.92 14.58 -18.75
CA ASN A 83 -7.52 14.86 -18.44
C ASN A 83 -7.31 16.02 -17.43
N SER A 84 -8.33 16.37 -16.65
CA SER A 84 -8.24 17.41 -15.62
C SER A 84 -7.70 16.86 -14.30
N LEU A 85 -7.94 15.59 -13.95
CA LEU A 85 -7.55 15.06 -12.63
C LEU A 85 -6.16 14.40 -12.63
N SER A 86 -5.85 13.58 -13.63
CA SER A 86 -4.55 12.87 -13.71
C SER A 86 -3.38 13.82 -13.99
N THR A 87 -3.58 14.82 -14.85
CA THR A 87 -2.57 15.85 -15.13
C THR A 87 -2.22 16.67 -13.88
N ARG A 88 -3.20 16.93 -13.00
CA ARG A 88 -2.97 17.63 -11.73
C ARG A 88 -2.07 16.82 -10.79
N PHE A 89 -2.31 15.51 -10.65
CA PHE A 89 -1.45 14.67 -9.81
C PHE A 89 -0.04 14.51 -10.38
N GLY A 90 0.09 14.39 -11.70
CA GLY A 90 1.40 14.32 -12.37
C GLY A 90 2.25 15.57 -12.15
N VAL A 91 1.68 16.76 -12.34
CA VAL A 91 2.39 18.03 -12.14
C VAL A 91 2.73 18.25 -10.67
N VAL A 92 1.80 18.00 -9.74
CA VAL A 92 2.06 18.16 -8.30
C VAL A 92 3.17 17.21 -7.83
N SER A 93 3.13 15.93 -8.22
CA SER A 93 4.19 14.97 -7.86
C SER A 93 5.54 15.37 -8.45
N PHE A 94 5.58 15.77 -9.73
CA PHE A 94 6.82 16.22 -10.37
C PHE A 94 7.40 17.46 -9.69
N THR A 95 6.56 18.45 -9.35
CA THR A 95 7.01 19.66 -8.64
C THR A 95 7.55 19.36 -7.24
N LEU A 96 6.91 18.46 -6.49
CA LEU A 96 7.38 18.04 -5.17
C LEU A 96 8.71 17.29 -5.25
N ILE A 97 8.85 16.35 -6.20
CA ILE A 97 10.08 15.60 -6.40
C ILE A 97 11.22 16.55 -6.80
N LEU A 98 10.98 17.47 -7.73
CA LEU A 98 11.96 18.46 -8.16
C LEU A 98 12.39 19.36 -7.00
N ALA A 99 11.44 19.89 -6.21
CA ALA A 99 11.73 20.75 -5.07
C ALA A 99 12.57 20.02 -4.00
N PHE A 100 12.22 18.77 -3.70
CA PHE A 100 12.94 17.96 -2.73
C PHE A 100 14.36 17.61 -3.21
N MET A 101 14.51 17.28 -4.49
CA MET A 101 15.81 16.99 -5.11
C MET A 101 16.71 18.23 -5.13
N LEU A 102 16.17 19.40 -5.48
CA LEU A 102 16.91 20.66 -5.46
C LEU A 102 17.32 21.06 -4.04
N GLY A 103 16.41 20.90 -3.07
CA GLY A 103 16.71 21.13 -1.65
C GLY A 103 17.81 20.19 -1.13
N TYR A 104 17.76 18.91 -1.51
CA TYR A 104 18.78 17.93 -1.16
C TYR A 104 20.17 18.29 -1.72
N LEU A 105 20.24 18.75 -2.97
CA LEU A 105 21.50 19.21 -3.58
C LEU A 105 22.06 20.45 -2.87
N LEU A 106 21.20 21.39 -2.48
CA LEU A 106 21.63 22.57 -1.71
C LEU A 106 22.16 22.17 -0.31
N LEU A 107 21.52 21.21 0.35
CA LEU A 107 21.99 20.66 1.63
C LEU A 107 23.36 19.98 1.48
N GLN A 108 23.60 19.22 0.40
CA GLN A 108 24.93 18.65 0.13
C GLN A 108 25.98 19.74 -0.08
N ALA A 109 25.67 20.78 -0.88
CA ALA A 109 26.60 21.88 -1.13
C ALA A 109 26.97 22.64 0.16
N VAL A 110 26.02 22.85 1.08
CA VAL A 110 26.28 23.48 2.38
C VAL A 110 27.11 22.56 3.29
N SER A 111 26.88 21.24 3.24
CA SER A 111 27.67 20.28 4.03
C SER A 111 29.14 20.23 3.60
N GLU A 112 29.44 20.35 2.31
CA GLU A 112 30.83 20.41 1.83
C GLU A 112 31.53 21.72 2.24
N ILE A 113 30.80 22.83 2.38
CA ILE A 113 31.36 24.12 2.82
C ILE A 113 31.79 24.09 4.31
N SER A 114 31.16 23.26 5.14
CA SER A 114 31.41 23.23 6.60
C SER A 114 32.68 22.49 7.04
N VAL A 115 33.39 21.81 6.13
CA VAL A 115 34.56 20.98 6.49
C VAL A 115 35.90 21.72 6.30
N PHE A 116 35.94 22.86 5.60
CA PHE A 116 37.22 23.50 5.22
C PHE A 116 37.79 24.51 6.25
N GLU A 117 37.08 24.86 7.33
CA GLU A 117 37.55 25.85 8.32
C GLU A 117 37.91 25.21 9.67
N ALA A 118 38.56 24.05 9.66
CA ALA A 118 38.95 23.33 10.90
C ALA A 118 40.46 23.05 10.98
N SER A 119 41.30 24.08 10.82
CA SER A 119 42.62 24.14 11.49
C SER A 119 43.29 25.50 11.30
N ALA A 120 42.96 26.46 12.15
CA ALA A 120 43.88 27.55 12.46
C ALA A 120 44.13 27.51 13.99
N PRO A 121 45.31 27.05 14.46
CA PRO A 121 45.62 27.12 15.88
C PRO A 121 45.74 28.59 16.27
N LEU A 122 44.80 29.08 17.08
CA LEU A 122 44.91 30.41 17.68
C LEU A 122 46.06 30.39 18.69
N ASP A 123 47.11 31.11 18.33
CA ASP A 123 48.19 31.58 19.19
C ASP A 123 47.58 32.31 20.40
N ILE A 124 47.88 31.88 21.62
CA ILE A 124 47.39 32.52 22.85
C ILE A 124 48.46 33.53 23.29
N PRO A 125 48.28 34.85 23.09
CA PRO A 125 49.16 35.83 23.72
C PRO A 125 48.85 35.93 25.23
N PRO A 126 49.87 36.19 26.07
CA PRO A 126 49.73 36.18 27.52
C PRO A 126 48.85 37.31 28.04
N VAL A 127 48.06 36.95 29.05
CA VAL A 127 47.17 37.77 29.87
C VAL A 127 47.88 39.04 30.37
N ARG A 128 47.27 40.20 30.14
CA ARG A 128 47.63 41.46 30.79
C ARG A 128 46.52 41.86 31.75
N ASP A 129 46.78 41.62 33.03
CA ASP A 129 46.00 42.14 34.14
C ASP A 129 46.15 43.66 34.18
N SER A 130 45.09 44.39 33.83
CA SER A 130 44.95 45.79 34.19
C SER A 130 43.82 45.92 35.19
N ALA A 131 44.21 45.85 36.45
CA ALA A 131 43.46 46.32 37.59
C ALA A 131 42.97 47.75 37.36
N THR A 132 41.68 47.96 37.54
CA THR A 132 41.16 49.23 38.07
C THR A 132 40.02 48.88 39.00
N ASP A 133 40.27 49.19 40.26
CA ASP A 133 39.35 49.18 41.39
C ASP A 133 37.96 49.68 41.01
N ILE A 134 36.95 48.88 41.32
CA ILE A 134 35.62 49.39 41.61
C ILE A 134 35.27 48.87 42.99
N ASP A 135 35.23 49.81 43.92
CA ASP A 135 34.97 49.62 45.34
C ASP A 135 33.67 48.85 45.58
N VAL A 136 33.82 47.91 46.49
CA VAL A 136 32.81 47.03 47.06
C VAL A 136 32.00 47.82 48.08
N ASP A 137 30.71 48.06 47.80
CA ASP A 137 29.74 48.42 48.83
C ASP A 137 29.07 47.13 49.32
N THR A 138 29.56 46.64 50.46
CA THR A 138 29.00 45.50 51.19
C THR A 138 28.09 46.04 52.28
N ASP A 139 26.77 45.97 52.07
CA ASP A 139 25.83 45.92 53.17
C ASP A 139 25.10 44.57 53.19
N SER A 140 24.97 44.06 54.41
CA SER A 140 24.70 42.67 54.75
C SER A 140 23.23 42.34 54.64
N GLY A 141 22.91 41.20 54.02
CA GLY A 141 21.51 40.87 53.74
C GLY A 141 21.14 39.40 53.52
N ARG A 142 21.79 38.46 54.21
CA ARG A 142 21.11 37.29 54.83
C ARG A 142 20.38 36.25 53.93
N LEU A 143 21.00 35.05 53.88
CA LEU A 143 20.44 33.69 54.06
C LEU A 143 19.70 32.92 52.93
N VAL A 144 20.17 31.66 52.80
CA VAL A 144 19.44 30.39 52.54
C VAL A 144 19.22 30.06 51.05
N ASP A 145 20.02 29.19 50.42
CA ASP A 145 20.22 27.73 50.59
C ASP A 145 18.91 26.90 50.52
N THR A 146 18.80 26.09 49.48
CA THR A 146 18.14 24.77 49.35
C THR A 146 17.67 24.62 47.90
N GLY A 147 18.25 23.71 47.10
CA GLY A 147 17.87 22.29 47.04
C GLY A 147 16.97 22.10 45.81
N ARG A 148 17.46 21.63 44.66
CA ARG A 148 17.83 20.25 44.28
C ARG A 148 16.62 19.33 43.98
N HIS A 149 16.62 18.82 42.74
CA HIS A 149 16.09 17.54 42.20
C HIS A 149 14.57 17.35 41.99
N HIS A 150 14.13 16.99 40.76
CA HIS A 150 13.97 15.62 40.18
C HIS A 150 12.73 14.95 40.81
N THR A 151 11.76 14.35 40.13
CA THR A 151 11.72 13.50 38.92
C THR A 151 10.29 13.60 38.32
N ASP A 152 10.14 13.41 37.00
CA ASP A 152 9.57 12.21 36.36
C ASP A 152 8.76 11.29 37.29
N THR A 153 7.52 10.94 36.92
CA THR A 153 7.22 9.74 36.11
C THR A 153 5.70 9.53 35.97
N GLU A 154 5.36 8.81 34.88
CA GLU A 154 4.27 7.84 34.76
C GLU A 154 2.82 8.34 34.96
N GLY A 155 1.90 8.10 34.03
CA GLY A 155 1.85 6.94 33.14
C GLY A 155 0.56 6.19 33.41
N ASP A 156 -0.23 6.08 32.35
CA ASP A 156 -0.94 4.86 32.00
C ASP A 156 -2.29 4.55 32.68
N ALA A 157 -3.01 3.70 31.93
CA ALA A 157 -4.27 3.03 32.20
C ALA A 157 -5.54 3.85 31.96
N ALA A 158 -6.10 3.84 30.74
CA ALA A 158 -6.88 2.72 30.17
C ALA A 158 -8.22 2.53 30.91
N GLN A 159 -9.32 2.94 30.27
CA GLN A 159 -10.24 2.03 29.54
C GLN A 159 -10.86 0.93 30.40
N ARG A 160 -12.19 0.99 30.59
CA ARG A 160 -13.13 -0.06 30.13
C ARG A 160 -14.59 0.26 30.43
N GLN A 161 -15.45 -0.45 29.68
CA GLN A 161 -16.91 -0.64 29.76
C GLN A 161 -17.71 0.32 28.87
N VAL A 162 -18.06 -0.06 27.63
CA VAL A 162 -18.98 -1.14 27.18
C VAL A 162 -20.36 -1.00 27.80
N LYS A 163 -21.28 -0.48 27.00
CA LYS A 163 -22.70 -0.83 26.99
C LYS A 163 -23.18 -0.88 25.55
#